data_AF-A0A5S3VZV1-F1
#
_entry.id   AF-A0A5S3VZV1-F1
#
_cell.length_a   1.000
_cell.length_b   1.000
_cell.length_c   1.000
_cell.angle_alpha   90.00
_cell.angle_beta   90.00
_cell.angle_gamma   90.00
#
_symmetry.space_group_name_H-M   'P 1'
#
loop_
_entity.id
_entity.type
_entity.pdbx_description
1 polymer ?
#
loop_
_entity_poly.entity_id
_entity_poly.type
_entity_poly.pdbx_seq_one_letter_code
_entity_poly.pdbx_strand_id
1 'polypeptide(L)'
;ALASKSGANITVVVVGETARASNFSYGGYKIDTNEYTKQDGIKYFSNMSSCGTATAISVPCMFSRLDRAGYNSRLAQSQDNVLDVIHRAGAEVFWIDNNSS
;
A
#
# COMPACT_ATOMS: atom_id res chain seq x y z
N ALA A 1 30.51 -7.91 -9.21
CA ALA A 1 30.00 -7.34 -7.95
C ALA A 1 29.22 -6.09 -8.31
N LEU A 2 27.92 -6.04 -8.01
CA LEU A 2 27.13 -4.82 -8.18
C LEU A 2 27.66 -3.80 -7.17
N ALA A 3 28.07 -2.64 -7.67
CA ALA A 3 28.60 -1.56 -6.84
C ALA A 3 27.56 -1.16 -5.79
N SER A 4 27.97 -1.20 -4.51
CA SER A 4 27.16 -0.70 -3.39
C SER A 4 27.00 0.81 -3.54
N LYS A 5 25.79 1.24 -3.89
CA LYS A 5 25.41 2.65 -3.85
C LYS A 5 25.32 3.02 -2.37
N SER A 6 26.19 3.92 -1.91
CA SER A 6 26.41 4.24 -0.50
C SER A 6 25.30 5.11 0.13
N GLY A 7 24.10 4.57 0.24
CA GLY A 7 22.99 5.16 0.99
C GLY A 7 21.92 4.11 1.23
N ALA A 8 21.48 3.97 2.49
CA ALA A 8 20.34 3.11 2.82
C ALA A 8 19.07 3.71 2.18
N ASN A 9 18.36 2.92 1.37
CA ASN A 9 17.07 3.31 0.83
C ASN A 9 15.98 2.84 1.79
N ILE A 10 15.20 3.77 2.34
CA ILE A 10 14.06 3.45 3.20
C ILE A 10 12.79 3.73 2.39
N THR A 11 11.90 2.76 2.34
CA THR A 11 10.57 2.90 1.73
C THR A 11 9.52 2.69 2.80
N VAL A 12 8.56 3.62 2.89
CA VAL A 12 7.44 3.55 3.83
C VAL A 12 6.17 3.35 3.02
N VAL A 13 5.42 2.28 3.32
CA VAL A 13 4.11 2.02 2.75
C VAL A 13 3.07 2.24 3.84
N VAL A 14 2.21 3.23 3.66
CA VAL A 14 1.10 3.52 4.59
C VAL A 14 -0.16 2.84 4.06
N VAL A 15 -0.66 1.84 4.80
CA VAL A 15 -1.94 1.19 4.50
C VAL A 15 -3.04 1.95 5.25
N GLY A 16 -3.80 2.76 4.52
CA GLY A 16 -4.91 3.52 5.10
C GLY A 16 -6.14 2.66 5.40
N GLU A 17 -7.10 3.24 6.12
CA GLU A 17 -8.37 2.59 6.51
C GLU A 17 -9.56 3.46 6.09
N THR A 18 -10.55 2.85 5.42
CA THR A 18 -11.86 3.42 5.02
C THR A 18 -11.89 4.71 4.18
N ALA A 19 -10.78 5.45 4.07
CA ALA A 19 -10.69 6.69 3.31
C ALA A 19 -11.07 6.48 1.82
N ARG A 20 -11.83 7.41 1.25
CA ARG A 20 -12.37 7.29 -0.11
C ARG A 20 -12.05 8.50 -0.97
N ALA A 21 -11.77 8.26 -2.25
CA ALA A 21 -11.30 9.28 -3.20
C ALA A 21 -12.21 10.52 -3.30
N SER A 22 -13.54 10.34 -3.18
CA SER A 22 -14.51 11.45 -3.26
C SER A 22 -14.35 12.53 -2.18
N ASN A 23 -13.59 12.24 -1.12
CA ASN A 23 -13.38 13.13 0.03
C ASN A 23 -11.93 13.63 0.16
N PHE A 24 -11.09 13.39 -0.85
CA PHE A 24 -9.75 13.98 -0.91
C PHE A 24 -9.79 15.32 -1.65
N SER A 25 -9.26 16.39 -1.04
CA SER A 25 -9.18 17.71 -1.68
C SER A 25 -8.28 17.67 -2.92
N TYR A 26 -7.28 16.79 -2.94
CA TYR A 26 -6.49 16.49 -4.14
C TYR A 26 -7.30 15.97 -5.33
N GLY A 27 -8.45 15.34 -5.07
CA GLY A 27 -9.40 14.88 -6.09
C GLY A 27 -10.49 15.90 -6.42
N GLY A 28 -10.41 17.13 -5.93
CA GLY A 28 -11.40 18.19 -6.16
C GLY A 28 -12.51 18.27 -5.11
N TYR A 29 -12.37 17.59 -3.96
CA TYR A 29 -13.29 17.78 -2.84
C TYR A 29 -13.20 19.21 -2.29
N LYS A 30 -14.36 19.82 -2.01
CA LYS A 30 -14.46 21.26 -1.69
C LYS A 30 -13.86 21.64 -0.34
N ILE A 31 -13.80 20.70 0.59
CA ILE A 31 -13.19 20.90 1.92
C ILE A 31 -11.73 20.48 1.82
N ASP A 32 -10.84 21.29 2.38
CA ASP A 32 -9.42 21.01 2.36
C ASP A 32 -9.01 19.88 3.34
N THR A 33 -9.23 18.64 2.92
CA THR A 33 -8.95 17.44 3.73
C THR A 33 -7.49 16.98 3.70
N ASN A 34 -6.63 17.63 2.89
CA ASN A 34 -5.21 17.30 2.74
C ASN A 34 -4.29 18.50 3.00
N GLU A 35 -4.67 19.39 3.93
CA GLU A 35 -3.99 20.66 4.21
C GLU A 35 -2.48 20.51 4.46
N TYR A 36 -2.08 19.54 5.30
CA TYR A 36 -0.70 19.40 5.77
C TYR A 36 0.30 18.92 4.71
N THR A 37 -0.17 18.27 3.65
CA THR A 37 0.70 17.66 2.63
C THR A 37 0.82 18.50 1.36
N LYS A 38 0.21 19.68 1.31
CA LYS A 38 0.19 20.55 0.11
C LYS A 38 1.57 21.00 -0.35
N GLN A 39 2.48 21.21 0.59
CA GLN A 39 3.84 21.70 0.34
C GLN A 39 4.81 20.58 -0.09
N ASP A 40 4.39 19.32 0.00
CA ASP A 40 5.28 18.16 -0.14
C ASP A 40 5.39 17.63 -1.58
N GLY A 41 4.86 18.35 -2.57
CA GLY A 41 4.95 17.94 -3.99
C GLY A 41 4.27 16.59 -4.29
N ILE A 42 3.18 16.27 -3.58
CA ILE A 42 2.50 14.97 -3.65
C ILE A 42 1.97 14.68 -5.06
N LYS A 43 2.24 13.46 -5.55
CA LYS A 43 1.58 12.93 -6.74
C LYS A 43 0.28 12.23 -6.35
N TYR A 44 -0.85 12.81 -6.75
CA TYR A 44 -2.17 12.20 -6.56
C TYR A 44 -2.56 11.30 -7.74
N PHE A 45 -3.08 10.11 -7.43
CA PHE A 45 -3.60 9.15 -8.41
C PHE A 45 -5.13 9.11 -8.32
N SER A 46 -5.81 9.78 -9.25
CA SER A 46 -7.27 9.94 -9.22
C SER A 46 -8.06 8.72 -9.69
N ASN A 47 -7.44 7.79 -10.42
CA ASN A 47 -8.09 6.60 -10.95
C ASN A 47 -7.54 5.33 -10.28
N MET A 48 -7.94 5.13 -9.02
CA MET A 48 -7.56 3.98 -8.20
C MET A 48 -8.81 3.26 -7.70
N SER A 49 -8.71 1.95 -7.50
CA SER A 49 -9.79 1.10 -6.98
C SER A 49 -9.22 0.06 -6.02
N SER A 50 -9.96 -0.24 -4.95
CA SER A 50 -9.56 -1.27 -3.99
C SER A 50 -9.81 -2.68 -4.53
N CYS A 51 -9.10 -3.67 -3.95
CA CYS A 51 -9.39 -5.08 -4.21
C CYS A 51 -10.80 -5.47 -3.76
N GLY A 52 -11.19 -5.04 -2.55
CA GLY A 52 -12.50 -5.29 -1.96
C GLY A 52 -12.95 -4.13 -1.07
N THR A 53 -13.99 -4.39 -0.27
CA THR A 53 -14.64 -3.38 0.60
C THR A 53 -14.45 -3.65 2.09
N ALA A 54 -13.62 -4.63 2.44
CA ALA A 54 -13.32 -5.00 3.82
C ALA A 54 -11.81 -5.24 3.97
N THR A 55 -11.26 -4.84 5.13
CA THR A 55 -9.82 -4.96 5.45
C THR A 55 -9.33 -6.40 5.29
N ALA A 56 -10.09 -7.37 5.80
CA ALA A 56 -9.78 -8.81 5.72
C ALA A 56 -9.67 -9.36 4.28
N ILE A 57 -10.20 -8.66 3.27
CA ILE A 57 -10.09 -9.02 1.86
C ILE A 57 -9.03 -8.15 1.16
N SER A 58 -9.09 -6.84 1.38
CA SER A 58 -8.27 -5.87 0.65
C SER A 58 -6.79 -5.98 1.01
N VAL A 59 -6.45 -6.07 2.30
CA VAL A 59 -5.05 -6.07 2.74
C VAL A 59 -4.30 -7.30 2.19
N PRO A 60 -4.79 -8.54 2.38
CA PRO A 60 -4.09 -9.69 1.82
C PRO A 60 -4.02 -9.67 0.28
N CYS A 61 -5.04 -9.13 -0.41
CA CYS A 61 -5.03 -8.97 -1.87
C CYS A 61 -3.95 -8.00 -2.34
N MET A 62 -3.82 -6.83 -1.71
CA MET A 62 -2.87 -5.77 -2.09
C MET A 62 -1.41 -6.24 -2.10
N PHE A 63 -1.05 -7.13 -1.17
CA PHE A 63 0.33 -7.64 -1.07
C PHE A 63 0.52 -8.97 -1.83
N SER A 64 -0.55 -9.63 -2.27
CA SER A 64 -0.44 -10.87 -3.04
C SER A 64 0.02 -10.61 -4.47
N ARG A 65 0.56 -11.64 -5.12
CA ARG A 65 0.85 -11.62 -6.56
C ARG A 65 -0.38 -11.80 -7.47
N LEU A 66 -1.56 -12.04 -6.89
CA LEU A 66 -2.80 -12.26 -7.64
C LEU A 66 -3.42 -10.91 -7.99
N ASP A 67 -4.04 -10.82 -9.17
CA ASP A 67 -4.82 -9.66 -9.53
C ASP A 67 -6.19 -9.65 -8.81
N ARG A 68 -6.88 -8.52 -8.87
CA ARG A 68 -8.20 -8.36 -8.22
C ARG A 68 -9.23 -9.39 -8.72
N ALA A 69 -9.21 -9.69 -10.01
CA ALA A 69 -10.20 -10.57 -10.65
C ALA A 69 -9.98 -12.05 -10.28
N GLY A 70 -8.73 -12.47 -10.11
CA GLY A 70 -8.31 -13.83 -9.76
C GLY A 70 -7.94 -14.01 -8.30
N TYR A 71 -8.21 -13.04 -7.43
CA TYR A 71 -7.86 -13.15 -6.02
C TYR A 71 -8.61 -14.32 -5.35
N ASN A 72 -7.83 -15.22 -4.75
CA ASN A 72 -8.34 -16.32 -3.95
C ASN A 72 -7.57 -16.36 -2.63
N SER A 73 -8.28 -16.25 -1.51
CA SER A 73 -7.66 -16.13 -0.18
C SER A 73 -6.81 -17.33 0.19
N ARG A 74 -7.28 -18.55 -0.12
CA ARG A 74 -6.53 -19.79 0.17
C ARG A 74 -5.24 -19.85 -0.64
N LEU A 75 -5.29 -19.53 -1.94
CA LEU A 75 -4.11 -19.51 -2.79
C LEU A 75 -3.13 -18.40 -2.37
N ALA A 76 -3.64 -17.22 -2.01
CA ALA A 76 -2.82 -16.10 -1.55
C ALA A 76 -2.07 -16.44 -0.25
N GLN A 77 -2.70 -17.18 0.67
CA GLN A 77 -2.09 -17.63 1.93
C GLN A 77 -1.06 -18.76 1.73
N SER A 78 -1.12 -19.50 0.62
CA SER A 78 -0.24 -20.64 0.34
C SER A 78 0.95 -20.29 -0.56
N GLN A 79 1.27 -19.02 -0.76
CA GLN A 79 2.37 -18.56 -1.59
C GLN A 79 2.98 -17.29 -1.01
N ASP A 80 4.23 -17.00 -1.39
CA ASP A 80 4.87 -15.75 -0.99
C ASP A 80 4.09 -14.53 -1.51
N ASN A 81 3.95 -13.55 -0.63
CA ASN A 81 3.51 -12.20 -0.97
C ASN A 81 4.72 -11.30 -1.25
N VAL A 82 4.48 -10.05 -1.63
CA VAL A 82 5.57 -9.12 -1.99
C VAL A 82 6.52 -8.82 -0.83
N LEU A 83 6.04 -8.80 0.42
CA LEU A 83 6.87 -8.56 1.61
C LEU A 83 7.82 -9.73 1.87
N ASP A 84 7.35 -10.97 1.68
CA ASP A 84 8.21 -12.17 1.80
C ASP A 84 9.35 -12.12 0.77
N VAL A 85 9.02 -11.74 -0.47
CA VAL A 85 10.00 -11.61 -1.56
C VAL A 85 11.00 -10.49 -1.27
N ILE A 86 10.54 -9.33 -0.81
CA ILE A 86 11.40 -8.19 -0.42
C ILE A 86 12.35 -8.60 0.70
N HIS A 87 11.84 -9.27 1.74
CA HIS A 87 12.65 -9.75 2.85
C HIS A 87 13.72 -10.75 2.38
N ARG A 88 13.32 -11.74 1.57
CA ARG A 88 14.24 -12.74 1.01
C ARG A 88 15.29 -12.15 0.08
N ALA A 89 14.97 -11.04 -0.59
CA ALA A 89 15.92 -10.28 -1.40
C ALA A 89 16.97 -9.52 -0.57
N GLY A 90 16.89 -9.57 0.76
CA GLY A 90 17.88 -9.01 1.69
C GLY A 90 17.51 -7.66 2.30
N ALA A 91 16.28 -7.18 2.10
CA ALA A 91 15.79 -5.98 2.77
C ALA A 91 15.22 -6.31 4.16
N GLU A 92 15.38 -5.38 5.10
CA GLU A 92 14.65 -5.43 6.37
C GLU A 92 13.20 -4.97 6.15
N VAL A 93 12.25 -5.72 6.70
CA VAL A 93 10.81 -5.44 6.61
C VAL A 93 10.26 -5.30 8.02
N PHE A 94 9.64 -4.16 8.30
CA PHE A 94 8.97 -3.88 9.57
C PHE A 94 7.49 -3.58 9.32
N TRP A 95 6.62 -4.21 10.10
CA TRP A 95 5.18 -3.95 10.07
C TRP A 95 4.76 -3.32 11.41
N ILE A 96 4.24 -2.10 11.35
CA ILE A 96 3.69 -1.39 12.51
C ILE A 96 2.19 -1.32 12.28
N ASP A 97 1.43 -1.91 13.20
CA ASP A 97 -0.02 -2.00 13.11
C ASP A 97 -0.70 -1.12 14.16
N ASN A 98 -1.73 -0.40 13.73
CA ASN A 98 -2.66 0.33 14.59
C ASN A 98 -4.09 0.21 14.03
N ASN A 99 -4.42 -0.96 13.52
CA ASN A 99 -5.75 -1.32 13.05
C ASN A 99 -6.26 -2.55 13.82
N SER A 100 -7.54 -2.88 13.67
CA SER A 100 -8.08 -4.10 14.23
C SER A 100 -7.60 -5.32 13.45
N SER A 101 -6.96 -6.24 14.16
CA SER A 101 -6.64 -7.60 13.70
C SER A 101 -7.87 -8.51 13.77
#